data_AF-A0A7S2WM98-F1
#
_entry.id   AF-A0A7S2WM98-F1
#
_cell.length_a   1.000
_cell.length_b   1.000
_cell.length_c   1.000
_cell.angle_alpha   90.00
_cell.angle_beta   90.00
_cell.angle_gamma   90.00
#
_symmetry.space_group_name_H-M   'P 1'
#
loop_
_entity.id
_entity.type
_entity.pdbx_description
1 polymer ?
#
loop_
_entity_poly.entity_id
_entity_poly.type
_entity_poly.pdbx_seq_one_letter_code
_entity_poly.pdbx_strand_id
1 'polypeptide(L)'
;GKGARGTPSVYVEGLTECQVDSLAAVEKLMSEGGRNRSVGSNNVNLHSSRSHLVLCVKIQGTSHSGSTVHGKLNLIDLAGSERLKSTNAEGQRLKEAQNINKSLSALGDVINALGKNSTHVPYRNSKLSFLLQDSLSAHARVLMFVNITPALESAGESQCSLNFAGRCRAVQLGTAKKSVRRNPRAASE
;
A
#
# COMPACT_ATOMS: atom_id res chain seq x y z
N GLY A 1 5.52 28.11 -20.33
CA GLY A 1 6.35 26.98 -19.89
C GLY A 1 5.45 25.84 -19.46
N LYS A 2 5.68 24.63 -19.96
CA LYS A 2 4.81 23.45 -19.71
C LYS A 2 4.76 23.16 -18.21
N GLY A 3 3.59 23.38 -17.60
CA GLY A 3 3.32 22.98 -16.22
C GLY A 3 3.51 21.47 -16.06
N ALA A 4 4.17 21.07 -14.97
CA ALA A 4 4.37 19.68 -14.62
C ALA A 4 3.01 18.97 -14.60
N ARG A 5 2.74 18.14 -15.61
CA ARG A 5 1.61 17.22 -15.61
C ARG A 5 1.85 16.26 -14.45
N GLY A 6 1.11 16.43 -13.36
CA GLY A 6 1.11 15.49 -12.24
C GLY A 6 0.81 14.09 -12.78
N THR A 7 1.57 13.10 -12.32
CA THR A 7 1.26 11.70 -12.59
C THR A 7 -0.20 11.43 -12.17
N PRO A 8 -1.02 10.78 -13.02
CA PRO A 8 -2.40 10.48 -12.67
C PRO A 8 -2.43 9.64 -11.39
N SER A 9 -3.10 10.15 -10.36
CA SER A 9 -3.24 9.45 -9.07
C SER A 9 -4.18 8.27 -9.24
N VAL A 10 -3.77 7.10 -8.78
CA VAL A 10 -4.63 5.90 -8.79
C VAL A 10 -5.78 6.10 -7.78
N TYR A 11 -7.01 5.78 -8.21
CA TYR A 11 -8.21 5.82 -7.37
C TYR A 11 -9.06 4.56 -7.59
N VAL A 12 -9.93 4.28 -6.62
CA VAL A 12 -10.90 3.19 -6.69
C VAL A 12 -12.28 3.82 -6.91
N GLU A 13 -12.88 3.54 -8.06
CA GLU A 13 -14.24 4.00 -8.34
C GLU A 13 -15.23 3.41 -7.34
N GLY A 14 -16.12 4.26 -6.82
CA GLY A 14 -17.12 3.85 -5.81
C GLY A 14 -16.57 3.63 -4.40
N LEU A 15 -15.30 3.95 -4.13
CA LEU A 15 -14.77 3.91 -2.76
C LEU A 15 -15.42 4.98 -1.88
N THR A 16 -16.00 4.57 -0.75
CA THR A 16 -16.56 5.50 0.23
C THR A 16 -15.45 6.30 0.91
N GLU A 17 -15.58 7.63 0.91
CA GLU A 17 -14.70 8.54 1.64
C GLU A 17 -15.48 9.18 2.79
N CYS A 18 -14.94 9.05 4.01
CA CYS A 18 -15.57 9.59 5.23
C CYS A 18 -14.73 10.76 5.75
N GLN A 19 -15.37 11.90 6.00
CA GLN A 19 -14.76 12.98 6.77
C GLN A 19 -14.64 12.55 8.24
N VAL A 20 -13.49 12.85 8.85
CA VAL A 20 -13.20 12.54 10.25
C VAL A 20 -12.64 13.78 10.93
N ASP A 21 -13.10 14.03 12.15
CA ASP A 21 -12.76 15.21 12.96
C ASP A 21 -12.11 14.86 14.30
N SER A 22 -11.97 13.57 14.59
CA SER A 22 -11.49 13.05 15.87
C SER A 22 -10.78 11.71 15.72
N LEU A 23 -9.88 11.40 16.66
CA LEU A 23 -9.21 10.10 16.72
C LEU A 23 -10.23 8.96 16.86
N ALA A 24 -11.26 9.14 17.69
CA ALA A 24 -12.32 8.15 17.89
C ALA A 24 -13.08 7.82 16.58
N ALA A 25 -13.30 8.81 15.70
CA ALA A 25 -13.91 8.56 14.39
C ALA A 25 -12.99 7.72 13.49
N VAL A 26 -11.68 7.96 13.52
CA VAL A 26 -10.68 7.15 12.80
C VAL A 26 -10.65 5.72 13.33
N GLU A 27 -10.60 5.54 14.65
CA GLU A 27 -10.60 4.22 15.29
C GLU A 27 -11.87 3.42 14.97
N LYS A 28 -13.02 4.08 14.95
CA LYS A 28 -14.29 3.47 14.55
C LYS A 28 -14.25 2.95 13.11
N LEU A 29 -13.75 3.76 12.16
CA LEU A 29 -13.62 3.34 10.76
C LEU A 29 -12.59 2.22 10.60
N MET A 30 -11.49 2.24 11.36
CA MET A 30 -10.53 1.14 11.38
C MET A 30 -11.15 -0.16 11.90
N SER A 31 -11.92 -0.09 12.98
CA SER A 31 -12.64 -1.24 13.54
C SER A 31 -13.67 -1.79 12.55
N GLU A 32 -14.43 -0.92 11.88
CA GLU A 32 -15.37 -1.32 10.84
C GLU A 32 -14.66 -1.99 9.65
N GLY A 33 -13.54 -1.43 9.18
CA GLY A 33 -12.71 -2.03 8.15
C GLY A 33 -12.18 -3.41 8.56
N GLY A 34 -11.75 -3.56 9.82
CA GLY A 34 -11.32 -4.83 10.40
C GLY A 34 -12.45 -5.87 10.49
N ARG A 35 -13.66 -5.45 10.88
CA ARG A 35 -14.85 -6.32 10.90
C ARG A 35 -15.25 -6.75 9.50
N ASN A 36 -15.29 -5.84 8.53
CA ASN A 36 -15.63 -6.17 7.14
C ASN A 36 -14.61 -7.12 6.51
N ARG A 37 -13.33 -6.99 6.89
CA ARG A 37 -12.30 -7.97 6.58
C ARG A 37 -12.58 -9.33 7.23
N SER A 38 -13.12 -9.36 8.45
CA SER A 38 -13.34 -10.61 9.22
C SER A 38 -14.64 -11.37 8.88
N VAL A 39 -15.71 -10.68 8.46
CA VAL A 39 -17.07 -11.26 8.31
C VAL A 39 -17.21 -12.28 7.15
N GLY A 40 -16.21 -12.43 6.28
CA GLY A 40 -16.23 -13.41 5.20
C GLY A 40 -16.08 -14.89 5.62
N SER A 41 -15.66 -15.19 6.85
CA SER A 41 -15.57 -16.57 7.40
C SER A 41 -15.25 -16.56 8.89
N ASN A 42 -15.76 -17.55 9.66
CA ASN A 42 -15.72 -17.65 11.13
C ASN A 42 -14.31 -17.80 11.79
N ASN A 43 -13.21 -17.39 11.15
CA ASN A 43 -11.88 -17.47 11.76
C ASN A 43 -10.97 -16.31 11.38
N VAL A 44 -10.83 -15.35 12.30
CA VAL A 44 -10.17 -14.04 12.14
C VAL A 44 -8.68 -14.19 11.76
N ASN A 45 -7.97 -15.16 12.34
CA ASN A 45 -6.54 -15.39 12.07
C ASN A 45 -6.27 -15.95 10.68
N LEU A 46 -7.25 -16.61 10.07
CA LEU A 46 -7.09 -17.26 8.78
C LEU A 46 -7.32 -16.28 7.62
N HIS A 47 -8.16 -15.26 7.82
CA HIS A 47 -8.50 -14.30 6.77
C HIS A 47 -7.52 -13.12 6.69
N SER A 48 -6.90 -12.68 7.79
CA SER A 48 -5.85 -11.65 7.74
C SER A 48 -4.70 -12.07 6.82
N SER A 49 -4.34 -13.36 6.83
CA SER A 49 -3.36 -13.94 5.90
C SER A 49 -3.83 -13.99 4.44
N ARG A 50 -5.09 -13.69 4.14
CA ARG A 50 -5.72 -13.99 2.84
C ARG A 50 -6.24 -12.80 2.05
N SER A 51 -6.19 -11.60 2.61
CA SER A 51 -6.54 -10.37 1.90
C SER A 51 -5.57 -9.25 2.26
N HIS A 52 -5.29 -8.40 1.26
CA HIS A 52 -4.54 -7.16 1.46
C HIS A 52 -5.51 -6.06 1.91
N LEU A 53 -5.12 -5.30 2.92
CA LEU A 53 -5.85 -4.13 3.41
C LEU A 53 -5.07 -2.86 3.09
N VAL A 54 -5.75 -1.87 2.53
CA VAL A 54 -5.20 -0.52 2.29
C VAL A 54 -6.13 0.49 2.93
N LEU A 55 -5.65 1.16 3.97
CA LEU A 55 -6.31 2.31 4.59
C LEU A 55 -5.64 3.59 4.12
N CYS A 56 -6.42 4.49 3.51
CA CYS A 56 -5.94 5.78 3.02
C CYS A 56 -6.51 6.91 3.87
N VAL A 57 -5.63 7.66 4.54
CA VAL A 57 -5.98 8.88 5.26
C VAL A 57 -5.51 10.08 4.44
N LYS A 58 -6.45 10.88 3.96
CA LYS A 58 -6.15 12.14 3.25
C LYS A 58 -6.18 13.29 4.26
N ILE A 59 -5.11 14.08 4.28
CA ILE A 59 -4.93 15.18 5.22
C ILE A 59 -4.89 16.47 4.43
N GLN A 60 -5.68 17.45 4.84
CA GLN A 60 -5.63 18.81 4.32
C GLN A 60 -5.32 19.77 5.47
N GLY A 61 -4.26 20.56 5.33
CA GLY A 61 -3.91 21.61 6.27
C GLY A 61 -3.94 22.96 5.60
N THR A 62 -4.45 23.99 6.27
CA THR A 62 -4.43 25.37 5.79
C THR A 62 -3.61 26.21 6.75
N SER A 63 -2.59 26.90 6.25
CA SER A 63 -1.79 27.84 7.05
C SER A 63 -2.56 29.12 7.35
N HIS A 64 -2.11 29.89 8.34
CA HIS A 64 -2.64 31.23 8.61
C HIS A 64 -2.55 32.18 7.41
N SER A 65 -1.54 31.99 6.54
CA SER A 65 -1.39 32.71 5.27
C SER A 65 -2.31 32.21 4.14
N GLY A 66 -3.28 31.34 4.44
CA GLY A 66 -4.23 30.80 3.47
C GLY A 66 -3.64 29.80 2.46
N SER A 67 -2.41 29.31 2.68
CA SER A 67 -1.82 28.27 1.83
C SER A 67 -2.30 26.90 2.27
N THR A 68 -2.78 26.09 1.32
CA THR A 68 -3.26 24.74 1.61
C THR A 68 -2.21 23.70 1.24
N VAL A 69 -1.98 22.76 2.15
CA VAL A 69 -1.14 21.57 1.95
C VAL A 69 -2.00 20.33 1.94
N HIS A 70 -1.66 19.39 1.07
CA HIS A 70 -2.32 18.09 0.99
C HIS A 70 -1.31 16.98 1.27
N GLY A 71 -1.70 16.05 2.13
CA GLY A 71 -0.98 14.83 2.45
C GLY A 71 -1.85 13.60 2.22
N LYS A 72 -1.21 12.47 1.93
CA LYS A 72 -1.85 11.16 1.85
C LYS A 72 -0.99 10.18 2.64
N LEU A 73 -1.58 9.56 3.66
CA LEU A 73 -0.99 8.46 4.41
C LEU A 73 -1.69 7.16 3.99
N ASN A 74 -0.92 6.23 3.45
CA ASN A 74 -1.39 4.88 3.15
C ASN A 74 -0.83 3.93 4.22
N LEU A 75 -1.71 3.25 4.95
CA LEU A 75 -1.37 2.14 5.83
C LEU A 75 -1.78 0.85 5.13
N ILE A 76 -0.81 0.01 4.83
CA ILE A 76 -0.97 -1.16 3.98
C ILE A 76 -0.59 -2.39 4.79
N ASP A 77 -1.54 -3.30 4.96
CA ASP A 77 -1.34 -4.61 5.57
C ASP A 77 -1.48 -5.69 4.49
N LEU A 78 -0.39 -6.39 4.22
CA LEU A 78 -0.31 -7.37 3.14
C LEU A 78 -0.67 -8.76 3.65
N ALA A 79 -1.33 -9.54 2.79
CA ALA A 79 -1.56 -10.96 3.02
C ALA A 79 -0.25 -11.74 3.14
N GLY A 80 -0.34 -12.96 3.65
CA GLY A 80 0.80 -13.84 3.87
C GLY A 80 1.53 -14.20 2.57
N SER A 81 2.87 -14.28 2.65
CA SER A 81 3.74 -14.61 1.51
C SER A 81 4.07 -16.09 1.38
N GLU A 82 3.45 -16.93 2.21
CA GLU A 82 3.76 -18.36 2.27
C GLU A 82 3.48 -19.08 0.94
N ARG A 83 4.38 -20.00 0.62
CA ARG A 83 4.27 -20.79 -0.61
C ARG A 83 3.18 -21.84 -0.50
N LEU A 84 2.45 -22.04 -1.60
CA LEU A 84 1.39 -23.04 -1.72
C LEU A 84 1.84 -24.47 -1.39
N LYS A 85 3.09 -24.83 -1.71
CA LYS A 85 3.65 -26.15 -1.40
C LYS A 85 3.73 -26.45 0.09
N SER A 86 3.72 -25.42 0.92
CA SER A 86 3.71 -25.48 2.38
C SER A 86 2.29 -25.61 2.94
N THR A 87 1.27 -25.61 2.07
CA THR A 87 -0.15 -25.63 2.46
C THR A 87 -0.87 -26.85 1.88
N ASN A 88 -1.63 -27.57 2.70
CA ASN A 88 -2.55 -28.63 2.23
C ASN A 88 -3.87 -28.03 1.72
N ALA A 89 -3.81 -26.92 0.99
CA ALA A 89 -5.00 -26.20 0.53
C ALA A 89 -5.58 -26.83 -0.74
N GLU A 90 -6.88 -27.12 -0.72
CA GLU A 90 -7.60 -27.71 -1.86
C GLU A 90 -8.76 -26.80 -2.34
N GLY A 91 -9.24 -27.07 -3.55
CA GLY A 91 -10.43 -26.43 -4.12
C GLY A 91 -10.36 -24.90 -4.13
N GLN A 92 -11.37 -24.25 -3.55
CA GLN A 92 -11.47 -22.78 -3.52
C GLN A 92 -10.34 -22.13 -2.72
N ARG A 93 -9.82 -22.81 -1.70
CA ARG A 93 -8.74 -22.31 -0.85
C ARG A 93 -7.41 -22.26 -1.59
N LEU A 94 -7.17 -23.23 -2.48
CA LEU A 94 -6.01 -23.23 -3.37
C LEU A 94 -6.06 -22.04 -4.35
N LYS A 95 -7.21 -21.79 -4.98
CA LYS A 95 -7.40 -20.65 -5.90
C LYS A 95 -7.14 -19.31 -5.21
N GLU A 96 -7.59 -19.16 -3.97
CA GLU A 96 -7.37 -17.95 -3.20
C GLU A 96 -5.90 -17.74 -2.86
N ALA A 97 -5.23 -18.78 -2.35
CA ALA A 97 -3.81 -18.74 -2.06
C ALA A 97 -2.95 -18.48 -3.31
N GLN A 98 -3.37 -18.96 -4.50
CA GLN A 98 -2.76 -18.61 -5.78
C GLN A 98 -2.93 -17.12 -6.11
N ASN A 99 -4.12 -16.55 -5.91
CA ASN A 99 -4.38 -15.13 -6.17
C ASN A 99 -3.57 -14.21 -5.23
N ILE A 100 -3.46 -14.57 -3.95
CA ILE A 100 -2.61 -13.88 -2.98
C ILE A 100 -1.17 -13.86 -3.47
N ASN A 101 -0.60 -15.03 -3.76
CA ASN A 101 0.78 -15.15 -4.22
C ASN A 101 1.02 -14.46 -5.57
N LYS A 102 0.04 -14.46 -6.47
CA LYS A 102 0.10 -13.72 -7.74
C LYS A 102 0.25 -12.21 -7.50
N SER A 103 -0.53 -11.64 -6.59
CA SER A 103 -0.45 -10.21 -6.26
C SER A 103 0.87 -9.82 -5.57
N LEU A 104 1.38 -10.67 -4.67
CA LEU A 104 2.68 -10.45 -4.02
C LEU A 104 3.86 -10.61 -5.00
N SER A 105 3.76 -11.56 -5.93
CA SER A 105 4.76 -11.74 -7.00
C SER A 105 4.79 -10.53 -7.94
N ALA A 106 3.63 -10.00 -8.34
CA ALA A 106 3.54 -8.78 -9.14
C ALA A 106 4.14 -7.56 -8.41
N LEU A 107 3.93 -7.45 -7.08
CA LEU A 107 4.60 -6.44 -6.27
C LEU A 107 6.13 -6.65 -6.26
N GLY A 108 6.59 -7.90 -6.16
CA GLY A 108 7.99 -8.30 -6.30
C GLY A 108 8.61 -7.87 -7.62
N ASP A 109 7.88 -8.01 -8.72
CA ASP A 109 8.31 -7.59 -10.06
C ASP A 109 8.42 -6.07 -10.17
N VAL A 110 7.47 -5.33 -9.59
CA VAL A 110 7.53 -3.87 -9.51
C VAL A 110 8.78 -3.41 -8.75
N ILE A 111 9.03 -3.95 -7.56
CA ILE A 111 10.23 -3.63 -6.77
C ILE A 111 11.51 -3.95 -7.54
N ASN A 112 11.56 -5.09 -8.22
CA ASN A 112 12.72 -5.48 -9.04
C ASN A 112 12.94 -4.53 -10.21
N ALA A 113 11.88 -4.15 -10.94
CA ALA A 113 11.96 -3.22 -12.05
C ALA A 113 12.44 -1.83 -11.59
N LEU A 114 11.91 -1.35 -10.45
CA LEU A 114 12.32 -0.09 -9.83
C LEU A 114 13.79 -0.13 -9.38
N GLY A 115 14.23 -1.18 -8.70
CA GLY A 115 15.62 -1.33 -8.26
C GLY A 115 16.62 -1.38 -9.42
N LYS A 116 16.18 -1.82 -10.60
CA LYS A 116 16.98 -1.84 -11.84
C LYS A 116 16.87 -0.56 -12.68
N ASN A 117 16.11 0.45 -12.24
CA ASN A 117 15.79 1.65 -13.01
C ASN A 117 15.23 1.31 -14.41
N SER A 118 14.38 0.29 -14.49
CA SER A 118 13.80 -0.18 -15.75
C SER A 118 12.88 0.90 -16.34
N THR A 119 12.92 1.08 -17.66
CA THR A 119 12.05 2.05 -18.36
C THR A 119 10.55 1.73 -18.19
N HIS A 120 10.22 0.44 -18.08
CA HIS A 120 8.86 -0.02 -17.85
C HIS A 120 8.76 -0.72 -16.49
N VAL A 121 7.81 -0.29 -15.66
CA VAL A 121 7.50 -0.89 -14.35
C VAL A 121 6.09 -1.49 -14.39
N PRO A 122 5.92 -2.79 -14.08
CA PRO A 122 4.69 -3.53 -14.35
C PRO A 122 3.61 -3.33 -13.26
N TYR A 123 3.27 -2.09 -12.92
CA TYR A 123 2.26 -1.79 -11.89
C TYR A 123 0.89 -2.42 -12.17
N ARG A 124 0.53 -2.64 -13.44
CA ARG A 124 -0.77 -3.19 -13.85
C ARG A 124 -0.91 -4.71 -13.72
N ASN A 125 0.15 -5.43 -13.34
CA ASN A 125 0.12 -6.90 -13.24
C ASN A 125 -0.77 -7.43 -12.10
N SER A 126 -1.17 -6.58 -11.16
CA SER A 126 -2.17 -6.90 -10.14
C SER A 126 -2.91 -5.63 -9.69
N LYS A 127 -4.09 -5.81 -9.09
CA LYS A 127 -4.82 -4.69 -8.45
C LYS A 127 -3.99 -4.06 -7.32
N LEU A 128 -3.29 -4.88 -6.53
CA LEU A 128 -2.44 -4.41 -5.44
C LEU A 128 -1.31 -3.51 -5.97
N SER A 129 -0.49 -4.01 -6.90
CA SER A 129 0.61 -3.25 -7.47
C SER A 129 0.13 -1.96 -8.15
N PHE A 130 -1.06 -1.97 -8.74
CA PHE A 130 -1.65 -0.78 -9.36
C PHE A 130 -2.06 0.25 -8.30
N LEU A 131 -2.75 -0.17 -7.23
CA LEU A 131 -3.12 0.71 -6.11
C LEU A 131 -1.89 1.32 -5.42
N LEU A 132 -0.79 0.56 -5.34
CA LEU A 132 0.45 0.99 -4.71
C LEU A 132 1.35 1.83 -5.62
N GLN A 133 0.96 2.09 -6.87
CA GLN A 133 1.77 2.86 -7.81
C GLN A 133 2.13 4.23 -7.25
N ASP A 134 1.17 4.94 -6.66
CA ASP A 134 1.41 6.25 -6.03
C ASP A 134 2.38 6.14 -4.86
N SER A 135 2.25 5.10 -4.03
CA SER A 135 3.12 4.84 -2.88
C SER A 135 4.54 4.46 -3.30
N LEU A 136 4.72 3.80 -4.44
CA LEU A 136 6.02 3.37 -4.98
C LEU A 136 6.51 4.30 -6.10
N SER A 137 6.28 5.60 -5.93
CA SER A 137 6.67 6.66 -6.88
C SER A 137 7.61 7.67 -6.24
N ALA A 138 8.23 8.52 -7.06
CA ALA A 138 9.18 9.54 -6.62
C ALA A 138 8.63 10.61 -5.68
N HIS A 139 7.32 10.64 -5.45
CA HIS A 139 6.64 11.62 -4.62
C HIS A 139 6.23 11.07 -3.26
N ALA A 140 6.44 9.79 -3.01
CA ALA A 140 6.07 9.13 -1.75
C ALA A 140 7.28 8.92 -0.84
N ARG A 141 7.02 8.89 0.46
CA ARG A 141 7.94 8.34 1.46
C ARG A 141 7.37 7.00 1.89
N VAL A 142 8.19 5.96 1.81
CA VAL A 142 7.77 4.58 2.08
C VAL A 142 8.58 4.03 3.23
N LEU A 143 7.90 3.46 4.20
CA LEU A 143 8.47 2.64 5.26
C LEU A 143 7.86 1.25 5.12
N MET A 144 8.72 0.22 5.08
CA MET A 144 8.30 -1.17 5.04
C MET A 144 8.67 -1.83 6.36
N PHE A 145 7.70 -2.53 6.96
CA PHE A 145 7.94 -3.46 8.04
C PHE A 145 8.03 -4.88 7.47
N VAL A 146 9.00 -5.65 7.96
CA VAL A 146 9.23 -7.03 7.53
C VAL A 146 9.08 -7.88 8.78
N ASN A 147 7.96 -8.57 8.90
CA ASN A 147 7.67 -9.45 10.02
C ASN A 147 8.18 -10.85 9.69
N ILE A 148 9.04 -11.39 10.54
CA ILE A 148 9.58 -12.75 10.42
C ILE A 148 9.33 -13.51 11.73
N THR A 149 9.30 -14.83 11.62
CA THR A 149 9.23 -15.72 12.79
C THR A 149 10.62 -16.31 13.07
N PRO A 150 11.00 -16.48 14.36
CA PRO A 150 12.24 -17.17 14.74
C PRO A 150 12.14 -18.71 14.62
N ALA A 151 10.96 -19.25 14.30
CA ALA A 151 10.72 -20.68 14.23
C ALA A 151 11.49 -21.34 13.08
N LEU A 152 12.18 -22.45 13.38
CA LEU A 152 13.10 -23.11 12.45
C LEU A 152 12.38 -23.67 11.22
N GLU A 153 11.17 -24.19 11.42
CA GLU A 153 10.29 -24.69 10.35
C GLU A 153 9.94 -23.63 9.30
N SER A 154 10.05 -22.35 9.65
CA SER A 154 9.75 -21.21 8.78
C SER A 154 11.00 -20.49 8.29
N ALA A 155 12.21 -21.00 8.56
CA ALA A 155 13.46 -20.34 8.21
C ALA A 155 13.57 -19.99 6.71
N GLY A 156 13.06 -20.85 5.81
CA GLY A 156 13.05 -20.59 4.37
C GLY A 156 12.14 -19.42 3.95
N GLU A 157 10.98 -19.28 4.61
CA GLU A 157 10.05 -18.15 4.37
C GLU A 157 10.58 -16.85 4.98
N SER A 158 11.19 -16.93 6.18
CA SER A 158 11.90 -15.80 6.80
C SER A 158 13.05 -15.31 5.90
N GLN A 159 13.83 -16.22 5.30
CA GLN A 159 14.89 -15.87 4.36
C GLN A 159 14.33 -15.22 3.08
N CYS A 160 13.22 -15.71 2.53
CA CYS A 160 12.55 -15.07 1.40
C CYS A 160 12.11 -13.63 1.72
N SER A 161 11.52 -13.43 2.90
CA SER A 161 11.05 -12.13 3.37
C SER A 161 12.21 -11.14 3.51
N LEU A 162 13.32 -11.57 4.12
CA LEU A 162 14.54 -10.75 4.26
C LEU A 162 15.19 -10.43 2.91
N ASN A 163 15.24 -11.39 1.98
CA ASN A 163 15.75 -11.14 0.63
C ASN A 163 14.87 -10.13 -0.12
N PHE A 164 13.55 -10.20 0.03
CA PHE A 164 12.64 -9.20 -0.54
C PHE A 164 12.85 -7.82 0.09
N ALA A 165 13.02 -7.75 1.41
CA ALA A 165 13.35 -6.51 2.11
C ALA A 165 14.67 -5.88 1.61
N GLY A 166 15.70 -6.70 1.39
CA GLY A 166 16.96 -6.27 0.81
C GLY A 166 16.79 -5.63 -0.57
N ARG A 167 15.94 -6.22 -1.43
CA ARG A 167 15.59 -5.62 -2.72
C ARG A 167 14.81 -4.32 -2.57
N CYS A 168 13.84 -4.25 -1.65
CA CYS A 168 13.08 -3.03 -1.38
C CYS A 168 14.00 -1.87 -0.93
N ARG A 169 14.97 -2.16 -0.06
CA ARG A 169 15.95 -1.17 0.42
C ARG A 169 16.81 -0.58 -0.70
N ALA A 170 17.08 -1.35 -1.76
CA ALA A 170 17.86 -0.88 -2.89
C ALA A 170 17.09 0.05 -3.85
N VAL A 171 15.75 0.13 -3.72
CA VAL A 171 14.93 1.00 -4.56
C VAL A 171 15.10 2.47 -4.16
N GLN A 172 15.47 3.31 -5.12
CA GLN A 172 15.55 4.75 -4.96
C GLN A 172 14.36 5.41 -5.65
N LEU A 173 13.33 5.76 -4.88
CA LEU A 173 12.13 6.39 -5.45
C LEU A 173 12.39 7.84 -5.87
N GLY A 174 13.26 8.57 -5.16
CA GLY A 174 13.54 9.99 -5.39
C GLY A 174 13.08 10.87 -4.23
N THR A 175 13.15 12.20 -4.38
CA THR A 175 12.84 13.14 -3.30
C THR A 175 11.37 13.57 -3.33
N ALA A 176 10.63 13.19 -2.29
CA ALA A 176 9.25 13.63 -2.10
C ALA A 176 9.15 15.16 -2.03
N LYS A 177 8.29 15.77 -2.85
CA LYS A 177 8.08 17.22 -2.93
C LYS A 177 6.83 17.62 -2.12
N LYS A 178 6.87 18.80 -1.49
CA LYS A 178 5.73 19.36 -0.76
C LYS A 178 4.62 19.76 -1.75
N SER A 179 3.43 19.20 -1.59
CA SER A 179 2.25 19.60 -2.36
C SER A 179 1.60 20.82 -1.70
N VAL A 180 1.92 22.01 -2.23
CA VAL A 180 1.36 23.29 -1.77
C VAL A 180 0.50 23.88 -2.87
N ARG A 181 -0.76 24.16 -2.57
CA ARG A 181 -1.60 25.04 -3.39
C ARG A 181 -1.65 26.41 -2.72
N ARG A 182 -1.07 27.42 -3.37
CA ARG A 182 -1.18 28.81 -2.92
C ARG A 182 -2.54 29.37 -3.36
N ASN A 183 -3.22 30.05 -2.45
CA ASN A 183 -4.39 30.85 -2.81
C ASN A 183 -3.91 32.11 -3.55
N PRO A 184 -4.24 32.30 -4.85
CA PRO A 184 -3.81 33.48 -5.60
C PRO A 184 -4.43 34.79 -5.11
N ARG A 185 -5.46 34.74 -4.24
CA ARG A 185 -6.17 35.93 -3.73
C ARG A 185 -5.61 36.50 -2.41
N ALA A 186 -4.65 35.84 -1.76
CA ALA A 186 -4.09 36.29 -0.48
C ALA A 186 -2.82 37.15 -0.62
N ALA A 187 -2.45 37.55 -1.85
CA ALA A 187 -1.25 38.34 -2.13
C ALA A 187 -1.56 39.80 -2.50
N SER A 188 -2.80 40.25 -2.28
CA SER A 188 -3.31 41.57 -2.66
C SER A 188 -3.99 42.32 -1.52
N GLU A 189 -3.65 42.00 -0.27
CA GLU A 189 -3.98 42.82 0.91
C GLU A 189 -2.70 43.35 1.56
#